data_AF-A0A954G5B2-F1
#
_entry.id   AF-A0A954G5B2-F1
#
_cell.length_a   1.000
_cell.length_b   1.000
_cell.length_c   1.000
_cell.angle_alpha   90.00
_cell.angle_beta   90.00
_cell.angle_gamma   90.00
#
_symmetry.space_group_name_H-M   'P 1'
#
loop_
_entity.id
_entity.type
_entity.pdbx_description
1 polymer ?
#
loop_
_entity_poly.entity_id
_entity_poly.type
_entity_poly.pdbx_seq_one_letter_code
_entity_poly.pdbx_strand_id
1 'polypeptide(L)'
;DVGGTTPGEPIFPSNFDITHINRIHPALSNDIDLHKFELTASGRFTAEVTADRLPTKSFLDSVLTLYREAPGGVREIIARNDDYFGEDAFLDLNLEAGTYYLAITSVGNTEFDPTVSDSGYGGRTDGNYTLDINFTPDPLTNTFMVDATGVALDGDADGTPGGVFDFWFQSGETIFVDKATQSAGPADGSLTNPYANIDDALAAAATSGTTKIVRIVGNGGTDNDISTVGDNEAYLIGLSDSFQPLEDGGTFEIPQNVTVMVDEGAIIKLQKANIDVGSNDILVDRSQGALQILGTPDNQVYLTAYGNDAIGGDDDGLSDGANPGDWGGIVFRADSDLEDSGVFLNSVNNASISYGGGSVFVNSVLQVFSPIHAEAARPTIWQNTIFNNADSAISADPRSFEDSRFENGSFIMDRYGLEIFDNHIS
;
A
#
# COMPACT_ATOMS: atom_id res chain seq x y z
N ASP A 1 -8.92 49.25 37.49
CA ASP A 1 -9.43 48.04 38.14
C ASP A 1 -10.59 47.51 37.31
N VAL A 2 -10.67 46.20 37.23
CA VAL A 2 -11.23 45.32 36.19
C VAL A 2 -12.73 45.47 35.90
N GLY A 3 -13.12 45.24 34.64
CA GLY A 3 -14.53 45.12 34.25
C GLY A 3 -14.76 44.76 32.78
N GLY A 4 -13.90 43.95 32.17
CA GLY A 4 -14.17 43.35 30.86
C GLY A 4 -15.19 42.22 31.04
N THR A 5 -16.34 42.31 30.38
CA THR A 5 -17.32 41.23 30.32
C THR A 5 -16.70 40.07 29.56
N THR A 6 -16.30 39.01 30.26
CA THR A 6 -16.02 37.72 29.64
C THR A 6 -17.31 37.23 28.97
N PRO A 7 -17.30 36.88 27.67
CA PRO A 7 -18.42 36.21 27.04
C PRO A 7 -18.77 34.98 27.88
N GLY A 8 -20.06 34.85 28.26
CA GLY A 8 -20.52 33.70 29.02
C GLY A 8 -20.13 32.40 28.31
N GLU A 9 -19.61 31.45 29.07
CA GLU A 9 -19.26 30.13 28.58
C GLU A 9 -20.49 29.52 27.87
N PRO A 10 -20.37 29.04 26.62
CA PRO A 10 -21.50 28.44 25.92
C PRO A 10 -21.99 27.23 26.73
N ILE A 11 -23.24 27.30 27.18
CA ILE A 11 -23.89 26.22 27.93
C ILE A 11 -24.43 25.23 26.91
N PHE A 12 -23.78 24.08 26.80
CA PHE A 12 -24.26 22.98 25.96
C PHE A 12 -25.26 22.12 26.74
N PRO A 13 -26.30 21.58 26.08
CA PRO A 13 -27.21 20.62 26.69
C PRO A 13 -26.43 19.43 27.27
N SER A 14 -26.76 19.01 28.48
CA SER A 14 -26.21 17.78 29.05
C SER A 14 -26.88 16.55 28.44
N ASN A 15 -26.28 15.36 28.58
CA ASN A 15 -26.92 14.10 28.16
C ASN A 15 -28.33 13.92 28.75
N PHE A 16 -28.58 14.44 29.96
CA PHE A 16 -29.90 14.40 30.59
C PHE A 16 -30.91 15.28 29.86
N ASP A 17 -30.50 16.48 29.45
CA ASP A 17 -31.33 17.43 28.69
C ASP A 17 -31.63 16.89 27.29
N ILE A 18 -30.62 16.34 26.60
CA ILE A 18 -30.77 15.71 25.28
C ILE A 18 -31.75 14.53 25.36
N THR A 19 -31.62 13.67 26.36
CA THR A 19 -32.50 12.52 26.56
C THR A 19 -33.96 12.94 26.83
N HIS A 20 -34.17 13.99 27.63
CA HIS A 20 -35.52 14.48 27.94
C HIS A 20 -36.14 15.24 26.77
N ILE A 21 -35.35 16.02 26.02
CA ILE A 21 -35.80 16.69 24.80
C ILE A 21 -36.20 15.66 23.75
N ASN A 22 -35.39 14.61 23.52
CA ASN A 22 -35.71 13.53 22.59
C ASN A 22 -36.97 12.74 22.98
N ARG A 23 -37.40 12.81 24.25
CA ARG A 23 -38.67 12.19 24.71
C ARG A 23 -39.90 13.08 24.44
N ILE A 24 -39.72 14.40 24.35
CA ILE A 24 -40.79 15.38 24.11
C ILE A 24 -40.89 15.72 22.61
N HIS A 25 -39.75 15.78 21.93
CA HIS A 25 -39.57 16.02 20.50
C HIS A 25 -38.58 14.99 19.95
N PRO A 26 -39.02 13.75 19.69
CA PRO A 26 -38.17 12.76 19.05
C PRO A 26 -37.78 13.26 17.67
N ALA A 27 -36.51 13.08 17.29
CA ALA A 27 -36.16 13.03 15.88
C ALA A 27 -36.96 11.88 15.24
N LEU A 28 -37.56 12.14 14.08
CA LEU A 28 -38.41 11.20 13.36
C LEU A 28 -37.86 11.00 11.95
N SER A 29 -36.56 10.73 11.86
CA SER A 29 -35.89 10.44 10.58
C SER A 29 -36.15 9.00 10.17
N ASN A 30 -37.43 8.71 9.91
CA ASN A 30 -37.94 7.38 9.61
C ASN A 30 -37.88 7.06 8.11
N ASP A 31 -37.28 7.94 7.32
CA ASP A 31 -37.11 7.76 5.89
C ASP A 31 -36.21 6.55 5.61
N ILE A 32 -36.55 5.83 4.54
CA ILE A 32 -35.84 4.65 4.06
C ILE A 32 -35.68 4.82 2.56
N ASP A 33 -34.45 4.88 2.09
CA ASP A 33 -34.15 4.78 0.67
C ASP A 33 -33.82 3.33 0.34
N LEU A 34 -34.64 2.71 -0.52
CA LEU A 34 -34.51 1.29 -0.85
C LEU A 34 -34.21 1.10 -2.34
N HIS A 35 -33.01 0.60 -2.64
CA HIS A 35 -32.54 0.35 -4.00
C HIS A 35 -32.62 -1.14 -4.32
N LYS A 36 -33.24 -1.50 -5.45
CA LYS A 36 -33.28 -2.88 -5.95
C LYS A 36 -32.22 -3.05 -7.05
N PHE A 37 -31.49 -4.16 -7.00
CA PHE A 37 -30.60 -4.57 -8.09
C PHE A 37 -30.62 -6.08 -8.29
N GLU A 38 -30.12 -6.51 -9.45
CA GLU A 38 -30.03 -7.92 -9.85
C GLU A 38 -28.60 -8.21 -10.32
N LEU A 39 -28.01 -9.27 -9.79
CA LEU A 39 -26.70 -9.77 -10.16
C LEU A 39 -26.88 -11.03 -11.02
N THR A 40 -26.25 -11.05 -12.20
CA THR A 40 -26.30 -12.18 -13.13
C THR A 40 -25.17 -13.19 -12.93
N ALA A 41 -24.19 -12.84 -12.09
CA ALA A 41 -23.03 -13.65 -11.73
C ALA A 41 -22.68 -13.42 -10.25
N SER A 42 -21.82 -14.28 -9.70
CA SER A 42 -21.17 -14.03 -8.41
C SER A 42 -20.08 -12.95 -8.55
N GLY A 43 -19.71 -12.29 -7.46
CA GLY A 43 -18.66 -11.27 -7.45
C GLY A 43 -18.62 -10.43 -6.18
N ARG A 44 -17.62 -9.55 -6.09
CA ARG A 44 -17.45 -8.59 -4.99
C ARG A 44 -18.41 -7.41 -5.16
N PHE A 45 -19.19 -7.14 -4.13
CA PHE A 45 -20.11 -6.01 -4.04
C PHE A 45 -19.61 -5.06 -2.95
N THR A 46 -19.51 -3.78 -3.29
CA THR A 46 -19.27 -2.72 -2.30
C THR A 46 -20.37 -1.68 -2.36
N ALA A 47 -20.72 -1.13 -1.19
CA ALA A 47 -21.62 0.00 -1.07
C ALA A 47 -21.15 0.93 0.03
N GLU A 48 -21.05 2.22 -0.26
CA GLU A 48 -20.59 3.25 0.67
C GLU A 48 -21.54 4.43 0.69
N VAL A 49 -21.85 4.92 1.90
CA VAL A 49 -22.53 6.19 2.11
C VAL A 49 -21.49 7.24 2.48
N THR A 50 -21.52 8.38 1.81
CA THR A 50 -20.74 9.55 2.22
C THR A 50 -21.67 10.67 2.67
N ALA A 51 -21.64 10.96 3.97
CA ALA A 51 -22.39 12.02 4.62
C ALA A 51 -21.45 12.96 5.40
N ASP A 52 -20.62 12.41 6.29
CA ASP A 52 -19.68 13.18 7.11
C ASP A 52 -18.60 13.85 6.24
N ARG A 53 -18.09 13.13 5.23
CA ARG A 53 -17.01 13.61 4.34
C ARG A 53 -17.47 14.49 3.17
N LEU A 54 -18.75 14.85 3.09
CA LEU A 54 -19.22 15.78 2.06
C LEU A 54 -18.54 17.16 2.20
N PRO A 55 -18.34 17.93 1.09
CA PRO A 55 -17.75 19.28 1.16
C PRO A 55 -18.48 20.22 2.13
N THR A 56 -19.76 19.96 2.37
CA THR A 56 -20.50 20.48 3.52
C THR A 56 -20.99 19.28 4.30
N LYS A 57 -20.36 19.03 5.47
CA LYS A 57 -20.68 17.90 6.37
C LYS A 57 -22.19 17.75 6.57
N SER A 58 -22.69 16.55 6.31
CA SER A 58 -24.03 16.13 6.69
C SER A 58 -24.03 15.57 8.11
N PHE A 59 -25.16 15.66 8.80
CA PHE A 59 -25.33 15.09 10.14
C PHE A 59 -26.02 13.73 10.11
N LEU A 60 -26.19 13.15 8.92
CA LEU A 60 -26.69 11.79 8.78
C LEU A 60 -25.65 10.84 9.36
N ASP A 61 -26.09 10.06 10.34
CA ASP A 61 -25.42 8.86 10.82
C ASP A 61 -26.16 7.70 10.15
N SER A 62 -25.48 7.10 9.18
CA SER A 62 -26.06 6.29 8.12
C SER A 62 -25.99 4.81 8.46
N VAL A 63 -26.98 4.03 8.01
CA VAL A 63 -26.98 2.58 8.14
C VAL A 63 -27.28 1.96 6.79
N LEU A 64 -26.39 1.09 6.32
CA LEU A 64 -26.61 0.23 5.18
C LEU A 64 -27.15 -1.12 5.67
N THR A 65 -28.29 -1.55 5.13
CA THR A 65 -28.80 -2.93 5.29
C THR A 65 -28.99 -3.57 3.93
N LEU A 66 -28.27 -4.66 3.68
CA LEU A 66 -28.39 -5.44 2.45
C LEU A 66 -29.29 -6.66 2.67
N TYR A 67 -30.31 -6.78 1.83
CA TYR A 67 -31.23 -7.91 1.78
C TYR A 67 -31.02 -8.74 0.52
N ARG A 68 -31.09 -10.06 0.64
CA ARG A 68 -31.21 -11.00 -0.46
C ARG A 68 -32.65 -11.46 -0.61
N GLU A 69 -33.17 -11.47 -1.83
CA GLU A 69 -34.49 -12.03 -2.12
C GLU A 69 -34.39 -13.56 -2.29
N ALA A 70 -34.93 -14.29 -1.32
CA ALA A 70 -35.03 -15.74 -1.34
C ALA A 70 -36.24 -16.21 -2.17
N PRO A 71 -36.27 -17.48 -2.62
CA PRO A 71 -37.42 -18.05 -3.31
C PRO A 71 -38.73 -17.82 -2.53
N GLY A 72 -39.75 -17.31 -3.22
CA GLY A 72 -41.02 -16.92 -2.60
C GLY A 72 -41.11 -15.43 -2.22
N GLY A 73 -40.10 -14.61 -2.53
CA GLY A 73 -40.13 -13.15 -2.35
C GLY A 73 -39.82 -12.69 -0.92
N VAL A 74 -39.27 -13.58 -0.09
CA VAL A 74 -38.84 -13.26 1.28
C VAL A 74 -37.50 -12.52 1.19
N ARG A 75 -37.37 -11.39 1.88
CA ARG A 75 -36.14 -10.60 1.94
C ARG A 75 -35.39 -10.91 3.23
N GLU A 76 -34.23 -11.53 3.11
CA GLU A 76 -33.37 -11.91 4.23
C GLU A 76 -32.22 -10.91 4.35
N ILE A 77 -31.99 -10.36 5.55
CA ILE A 77 -30.79 -9.54 5.79
C ILE A 77 -29.56 -10.43 5.70
N ILE A 78 -28.60 -10.04 4.86
CA ILE A 78 -27.32 -10.75 4.72
C ILE A 78 -26.15 -9.93 5.24
N ALA A 79 -26.29 -8.61 5.31
CA ALA A 79 -25.32 -7.73 5.94
C ALA A 79 -25.97 -6.43 6.41
N ARG A 80 -25.38 -5.83 7.44
CA ARG A 80 -25.73 -4.51 7.92
C ARG A 80 -24.49 -3.88 8.55
N ASN A 81 -24.27 -2.61 8.26
CA ASN A 81 -23.22 -1.82 8.90
C ASN A 81 -23.67 -0.36 9.00
N ASP A 82 -23.31 0.30 10.10
CA ASP A 82 -23.58 1.70 10.38
C ASP A 82 -22.32 2.56 10.45
N ASP A 83 -21.14 1.95 10.66
CA ASP A 83 -19.89 2.70 10.81
C ASP A 83 -18.77 2.20 9.87
N TYR A 84 -18.07 3.12 9.21
CA TYR A 84 -16.80 2.88 8.52
C TYR A 84 -15.85 4.07 8.67
N PHE A 85 -16.22 5.23 8.10
CA PHE A 85 -15.48 6.49 8.31
C PHE A 85 -16.29 7.45 9.19
N GLY A 86 -16.13 7.32 10.50
CA GLY A 86 -17.05 7.96 11.43
C GLY A 86 -18.45 7.35 11.23
N GLU A 87 -19.44 8.22 10.95
CA GLU A 87 -20.87 7.86 10.83
C GLU A 87 -21.29 7.48 9.38
N ASP A 88 -20.31 7.36 8.48
CA ASP A 88 -20.48 6.92 7.09
C ASP A 88 -20.44 5.39 7.01
N ALA A 89 -21.52 4.75 6.57
CA ALA A 89 -21.63 3.29 6.49
C ALA A 89 -20.98 2.71 5.22
N PHE A 90 -20.37 1.52 5.36
CA PHE A 90 -19.78 0.76 4.24
C PHE A 90 -20.13 -0.73 4.33
N LEU A 91 -20.32 -1.38 3.17
CA LEU A 91 -20.44 -2.83 3.04
C LEU A 91 -19.46 -3.33 1.97
N ASP A 92 -18.80 -4.46 2.25
CA ASP A 92 -17.93 -5.18 1.32
C ASP A 92 -18.13 -6.69 1.47
N LEU A 93 -18.68 -7.34 0.44
CA LEU A 93 -19.15 -8.72 0.49
C LEU A 93 -19.01 -9.38 -0.88
N ASN A 94 -18.71 -10.68 -0.90
CA ASN A 94 -18.94 -11.50 -2.09
C ASN A 94 -20.41 -11.93 -2.13
N LEU A 95 -21.10 -11.62 -3.24
CA LEU A 95 -22.50 -11.94 -3.48
C LEU A 95 -22.61 -12.93 -4.64
N GLU A 96 -23.59 -13.83 -4.55
CA GLU A 96 -23.97 -14.74 -5.63
C GLU A 96 -24.95 -14.08 -6.60
N ALA A 97 -25.13 -14.68 -7.78
CA ALA A 97 -26.20 -14.27 -8.71
C ALA A 97 -27.58 -14.31 -8.00
N GLY A 98 -28.35 -13.24 -8.12
CA GLY A 98 -29.60 -13.09 -7.39
C GLY A 98 -30.16 -11.67 -7.41
N THR A 99 -31.32 -11.51 -6.75
CA THR A 99 -31.96 -10.21 -6.56
C THR A 99 -31.70 -9.70 -5.15
N TYR A 100 -31.32 -8.44 -5.04
CA TYR A 100 -30.94 -7.80 -3.79
C TYR A 100 -31.65 -6.46 -3.60
N TYR A 101 -31.74 -6.05 -2.34
CA TYR A 101 -32.24 -4.75 -1.93
C TYR A 101 -31.28 -4.10 -0.95
N LEU A 102 -30.78 -2.92 -1.27
CA LEU A 102 -29.95 -2.12 -0.37
C LEU A 102 -30.80 -1.03 0.24
N ALA A 103 -30.92 -1.03 1.57
CA ALA A 103 -31.61 0.01 2.31
C ALA A 103 -30.60 0.97 2.95
N ILE A 104 -30.84 2.27 2.79
CA ILE A 104 -30.13 3.35 3.47
C ILE A 104 -31.12 3.95 4.46
N THR A 105 -30.72 3.99 5.72
CA THR A 105 -31.51 4.52 6.82
C THR A 105 -30.65 5.34 7.76
N SER A 106 -31.25 6.12 8.66
CA SER A 106 -30.53 6.72 9.77
C SER A 106 -30.35 5.74 10.93
N VAL A 107 -29.36 5.99 11.79
CA VAL A 107 -29.19 5.24 13.04
C VAL A 107 -30.49 5.16 13.83
N GLY A 108 -30.80 3.97 14.32
CA GLY A 108 -32.05 3.69 15.05
C GLY A 108 -33.25 3.35 14.17
N ASN A 109 -33.22 3.57 12.85
CA ASN A 109 -34.24 3.12 11.90
C ASN A 109 -33.86 1.78 11.25
N THR A 110 -33.71 0.73 12.07
CA THR A 110 -33.17 -0.58 11.63
C THR A 110 -34.16 -1.75 11.73
N GLU A 111 -35.34 -1.53 12.30
CA GLU A 111 -36.38 -2.55 12.59
C GLU A 111 -37.63 -2.37 11.72
N PHE A 112 -37.45 -2.00 10.45
CA PHE A 112 -38.54 -1.77 9.49
C PHE A 112 -38.83 -2.99 8.60
N ASP A 113 -40.00 -3.01 7.97
CA ASP A 113 -40.36 -4.02 6.96
C ASP A 113 -40.11 -3.47 5.55
N PRO A 114 -39.10 -3.96 4.81
CA PRO A 114 -38.76 -3.41 3.50
C PRO A 114 -39.85 -3.63 2.44
N THR A 115 -40.86 -4.48 2.71
CA THR A 115 -41.96 -4.77 1.79
C THR A 115 -43.17 -3.85 1.99
N VAL A 116 -43.18 -3.07 3.06
CA VAL A 116 -44.29 -2.20 3.44
C VAL A 116 -43.83 -0.74 3.39
N SER A 117 -44.57 0.09 2.64
CA SER A 117 -44.34 1.55 2.62
C SER A 117 -44.49 2.13 4.02
N ASP A 118 -43.63 3.09 4.35
CA ASP A 118 -43.68 3.86 5.61
C ASP A 118 -43.57 2.99 6.89
N SER A 119 -42.86 1.86 6.80
CA SER A 119 -42.59 0.97 7.93
C SER A 119 -41.42 1.42 8.82
N GLY A 120 -40.73 2.50 8.43
CA GLY A 120 -39.61 3.08 9.15
C GLY A 120 -40.00 3.67 10.51
N TYR A 121 -39.12 3.53 11.49
CA TYR A 121 -39.31 4.08 12.83
C TYR A 121 -38.00 4.12 13.62
N GLY A 122 -37.85 5.14 14.48
CA GLY A 122 -36.79 5.18 15.50
C GLY A 122 -35.50 5.86 15.05
N GLY A 123 -35.49 6.39 13.82
CA GLY A 123 -34.35 7.10 13.24
C GLY A 123 -34.06 8.42 13.95
N ARG A 124 -32.78 8.72 14.16
CA ARG A 124 -32.34 9.81 15.04
C ARG A 124 -31.65 10.96 14.32
N THR A 125 -31.15 10.73 13.12
CA THR A 125 -30.33 11.67 12.36
C THR A 125 -30.87 11.81 10.95
N ASP A 126 -30.61 12.94 10.29
CA ASP A 126 -30.97 13.17 8.89
C ASP A 126 -29.86 13.97 8.19
N GLY A 127 -29.94 13.98 6.88
CA GLY A 127 -29.11 14.82 6.06
C GLY A 127 -28.94 14.29 4.65
N ASN A 128 -28.21 15.06 3.85
CA ASN A 128 -27.85 14.65 2.50
C ASN A 128 -26.77 13.57 2.55
N TYR A 129 -26.72 12.73 1.54
CA TYR A 129 -25.66 11.76 1.35
C TYR A 129 -25.40 11.53 -0.13
N THR A 130 -24.24 10.99 -0.45
CA THR A 130 -23.99 10.29 -1.71
C THR A 130 -23.88 8.80 -1.45
N LEU A 131 -24.29 8.00 -2.42
CA LEU A 131 -24.25 6.54 -2.37
C LEU A 131 -23.46 6.03 -3.55
N ASP A 132 -22.36 5.36 -3.26
CA ASP A 132 -21.53 4.66 -4.23
C ASP A 132 -21.82 3.16 -4.12
N ILE A 133 -22.20 2.54 -5.24
CA ILE A 133 -22.44 1.10 -5.34
C ILE A 133 -21.58 0.56 -6.46
N ASN A 134 -20.72 -0.41 -6.15
CA ASN A 134 -19.88 -1.09 -7.13
C ASN A 134 -20.10 -2.61 -7.08
N PHE A 135 -19.95 -3.25 -8.23
CA PHE A 135 -19.95 -4.70 -8.33
C PHE A 135 -18.89 -5.14 -9.33
N THR A 136 -17.97 -5.97 -8.85
CA THR A 136 -16.91 -6.58 -9.66
C THR A 136 -17.23 -8.07 -9.78
N PRO A 137 -17.71 -8.55 -10.94
CA PRO A 137 -18.04 -9.96 -11.11
C PRO A 137 -16.79 -10.83 -10.95
N ASP A 138 -16.98 -12.03 -10.41
CA ASP A 138 -15.91 -13.02 -10.35
C ASP A 138 -15.39 -13.32 -11.77
N PRO A 139 -14.07 -13.50 -11.92
CA PRO A 139 -13.46 -13.81 -13.20
C PRO A 139 -14.02 -15.14 -13.75
N LEU A 140 -14.31 -15.15 -15.04
CA LEU A 140 -14.77 -16.36 -15.72
C LEU A 140 -13.64 -17.40 -15.73
N THR A 141 -13.98 -18.70 -15.72
CA THR A 141 -13.00 -19.82 -15.67
C THR A 141 -11.90 -19.81 -16.73
N ASN A 142 -12.02 -18.98 -17.77
CA ASN A 142 -11.06 -18.88 -18.88
C ASN A 142 -10.39 -17.50 -18.99
N THR A 143 -10.52 -16.63 -17.98
CA THR A 143 -9.86 -15.31 -17.94
C THR A 143 -8.64 -15.29 -17.02
N PHE A 144 -8.31 -16.41 -16.39
CA PHE A 144 -7.14 -16.52 -15.53
C PHE A 144 -5.86 -16.69 -16.35
N MET A 145 -4.79 -16.06 -15.89
CA MET A 145 -3.45 -16.58 -16.18
C MET A 145 -3.30 -17.89 -15.41
N VAL A 146 -2.91 -18.94 -16.12
CA VAL A 146 -2.66 -20.26 -15.54
C VAL A 146 -1.21 -20.64 -15.78
N ASP A 147 -0.64 -21.40 -14.85
CA ASP A 147 0.67 -22.02 -15.03
C ASP A 147 0.63 -23.14 -16.09
N ALA A 148 1.77 -23.79 -16.32
CA ALA A 148 1.87 -24.90 -17.27
C ALA A 148 1.05 -26.15 -16.86
N THR A 149 0.60 -26.23 -15.60
CA THR A 149 -0.22 -27.33 -15.06
C THR A 149 -1.72 -27.02 -15.10
N GLY A 150 -2.10 -25.78 -15.43
CA GLY A 150 -3.48 -25.31 -15.52
C GLY A 150 -4.02 -24.74 -14.20
N VAL A 151 -3.17 -24.50 -13.21
CA VAL A 151 -3.52 -23.84 -11.95
C VAL A 151 -3.52 -22.34 -12.17
N ALA A 152 -4.60 -21.65 -11.78
CA ALA A 152 -4.67 -20.20 -11.86
C ALA A 152 -3.62 -19.55 -10.96
N LEU A 153 -3.15 -18.37 -11.37
CA LEU A 153 -2.30 -17.55 -10.49
C LEU A 153 -3.10 -17.20 -9.22
N ASP A 154 -2.51 -17.49 -8.07
CA ASP A 154 -2.94 -17.00 -6.76
C ASP A 154 -2.19 -15.68 -6.53
N GLY A 155 -2.83 -14.57 -6.89
CA GLY A 155 -2.18 -13.26 -6.95
C GLY A 155 -2.04 -12.60 -5.57
N ASP A 156 -3.02 -12.81 -4.70
CA ASP A 156 -3.06 -12.35 -3.31
C ASP A 156 -2.41 -13.34 -2.33
N ALA A 157 -1.99 -14.51 -2.82
CA ALA A 157 -1.30 -15.55 -2.07
C ALA A 157 -2.11 -16.06 -0.86
N ASP A 158 -3.44 -16.09 -0.97
CA ASP A 158 -4.35 -16.55 0.09
C ASP A 158 -4.42 -18.09 0.21
N GLY A 159 -3.74 -18.79 -0.71
CA GLY A 159 -3.69 -20.25 -0.82
C GLY A 159 -4.77 -20.83 -1.75
N THR A 160 -5.59 -19.99 -2.37
CA THR A 160 -6.67 -20.34 -3.28
C THR A 160 -6.37 -19.78 -4.68
N PRO A 161 -5.94 -20.63 -5.64
CA PRO A 161 -5.70 -20.22 -7.02
C PRO A 161 -6.88 -19.45 -7.66
N GLY A 162 -6.61 -18.27 -8.21
CA GLY A 162 -7.59 -17.42 -8.88
C GLY A 162 -7.91 -16.15 -8.09
N GLY A 163 -9.19 -15.76 -8.06
CA GLY A 163 -9.63 -14.52 -7.42
C GLY A 163 -9.49 -13.27 -8.28
N VAL A 164 -9.98 -12.16 -7.75
CA VAL A 164 -9.76 -10.81 -8.31
C VAL A 164 -8.63 -10.20 -7.50
N PHE A 165 -7.44 -10.17 -8.08
CA PHE A 165 -6.30 -9.47 -7.52
C PHE A 165 -5.71 -8.57 -8.58
N ASP A 166 -5.64 -7.29 -8.27
CA ASP A 166 -5.00 -6.31 -9.13
C ASP A 166 -3.55 -6.14 -8.68
N PHE A 167 -2.62 -6.39 -9.60
CA PHE A 167 -1.21 -6.10 -9.39
C PHE A 167 -0.65 -5.37 -10.60
N TRP A 168 0.31 -4.49 -10.35
CA TRP A 168 0.94 -3.70 -11.40
C TRP A 168 2.41 -4.10 -11.52
N PHE A 169 2.81 -4.34 -12.75
CA PHE A 169 4.21 -4.52 -13.10
C PHE A 169 4.52 -3.64 -14.31
N GLN A 170 5.72 -3.09 -14.30
CA GLN A 170 6.21 -2.38 -15.46
C GLN A 170 6.82 -3.39 -16.43
N SER A 171 6.50 -3.28 -17.72
CA SER A 171 7.23 -3.97 -18.78
C SER A 171 7.85 -2.94 -19.73
N GLY A 172 9.05 -3.23 -20.24
CA GLY A 172 9.76 -2.27 -21.08
C GLY A 172 11.24 -2.58 -21.24
N GLU A 173 11.98 -1.58 -21.73
CA GLU A 173 13.43 -1.68 -21.90
C GLU A 173 14.10 -1.82 -20.54
N THR A 174 14.78 -2.95 -20.35
CA THR A 174 15.39 -3.35 -19.08
C THR A 174 16.91 -3.18 -19.14
N ILE A 175 17.47 -2.54 -18.12
CA ILE A 175 18.89 -2.40 -17.83
C ILE A 175 19.20 -3.37 -16.69
N PHE A 176 20.04 -4.36 -16.94
CA PHE A 176 20.43 -5.36 -15.94
C PHE A 176 21.64 -4.89 -15.14
N VAL A 177 21.58 -5.12 -13.83
CA VAL A 177 22.69 -4.95 -12.89
C VAL A 177 23.00 -6.30 -12.27
N ASP A 178 24.20 -6.83 -12.50
CA ASP A 178 24.65 -8.13 -12.03
C ASP A 178 26.04 -7.97 -11.41
N LYS A 179 26.12 -8.07 -10.08
CA LYS A 179 27.36 -7.86 -9.33
C LYS A 179 28.46 -8.85 -9.75
N ALA A 180 28.06 -10.10 -9.98
CA ALA A 180 28.94 -11.21 -10.31
C ALA A 180 29.25 -11.31 -11.81
N THR A 181 28.91 -10.29 -12.60
CA THR A 181 29.11 -10.30 -14.05
C THR A 181 30.57 -10.52 -14.42
N GLN A 182 30.81 -11.51 -15.28
CA GLN A 182 32.13 -11.79 -15.88
C GLN A 182 32.24 -11.25 -17.30
N SER A 183 31.38 -10.31 -17.68
CA SER A 183 31.40 -9.77 -19.04
C SER A 183 32.72 -9.07 -19.35
N ALA A 184 33.28 -9.40 -20.51
CA ALA A 184 34.52 -8.80 -21.02
C ALA A 184 34.27 -7.54 -21.88
N GLY A 185 33.01 -7.24 -22.19
CA GLY A 185 32.61 -6.08 -23.00
C GLY A 185 32.33 -4.83 -22.15
N PRO A 186 32.25 -3.64 -22.76
CA PRO A 186 31.73 -2.46 -22.06
C PRO A 186 30.30 -2.72 -21.59
N ALA A 187 29.99 -2.37 -20.35
CA ALA A 187 28.63 -2.47 -19.81
C ALA A 187 27.66 -1.61 -20.64
N ASP A 188 26.58 -2.23 -21.09
CA ASP A 188 25.50 -1.61 -21.87
C ASP A 188 24.11 -1.87 -21.27
N GLY A 189 24.05 -2.57 -20.13
CA GLY A 189 22.81 -2.91 -19.44
C GLY A 189 22.05 -4.08 -20.06
N SER A 190 22.57 -4.73 -21.11
CA SER A 190 21.98 -5.96 -21.64
C SER A 190 22.27 -7.16 -20.75
N LEU A 191 21.56 -8.27 -20.95
CA LEU A 191 21.88 -9.55 -20.29
C LEU A 191 23.30 -10.07 -20.59
N THR A 192 23.94 -9.62 -21.68
CA THR A 192 25.29 -10.06 -22.05
C THR A 192 26.38 -9.16 -21.46
N ASN A 193 26.11 -7.86 -21.34
CA ASN A 193 27.01 -6.89 -20.72
C ASN A 193 26.25 -6.06 -19.68
N PRO A 194 25.79 -6.67 -18.57
CA PRO A 194 25.09 -5.95 -17.52
C PRO A 194 26.04 -4.96 -16.85
N TYR A 195 25.50 -3.97 -16.15
CA TYR A 195 26.28 -3.14 -15.24
C TYR A 195 26.65 -3.97 -13.99
N ALA A 196 27.85 -3.75 -13.45
CA ALA A 196 28.23 -4.35 -12.17
C ALA A 196 27.69 -3.55 -10.98
N ASN A 197 27.59 -2.22 -11.14
CA ASN A 197 27.21 -1.30 -10.08
C ASN A 197 25.84 -0.66 -10.32
N ILE A 198 25.09 -0.44 -9.25
CA ILE A 198 23.74 0.14 -9.30
C ILE A 198 23.78 1.60 -9.77
N ASP A 199 24.67 2.44 -9.26
CA ASP A 199 24.76 3.86 -9.61
C ASP A 199 25.01 4.10 -11.12
N ASP A 200 25.90 3.31 -11.74
CA ASP A 200 26.15 3.34 -13.18
C ASP A 200 24.87 3.03 -13.98
N ALA A 201 24.10 2.03 -13.54
CA ALA A 201 22.84 1.65 -14.19
C ALA A 201 21.74 2.70 -14.00
N LEU A 202 21.62 3.29 -12.82
CA LEU A 202 20.68 4.38 -12.55
C LEU A 202 21.03 5.62 -13.38
N ALA A 203 22.32 5.95 -13.51
CA ALA A 203 22.78 7.05 -14.36
C ALA A 203 22.47 6.80 -15.85
N ALA A 204 22.67 5.57 -16.33
CA ALA A 204 22.28 5.18 -17.68
C ALA A 204 20.76 5.27 -17.91
N ALA A 205 19.96 4.84 -16.93
CA ALA A 205 18.50 4.92 -16.99
C ALA A 205 18.00 6.38 -17.02
N ALA A 206 18.52 7.22 -16.13
CA ALA A 206 18.14 8.63 -15.98
C ALA A 206 18.35 9.45 -17.26
N THR A 207 19.37 9.11 -18.06
CA THR A 207 19.70 9.83 -19.30
C THR A 207 18.93 9.36 -20.54
N SER A 208 18.11 8.31 -20.42
CA SER A 208 17.43 7.70 -21.54
C SER A 208 16.24 8.51 -22.09
N GLY A 209 15.61 9.34 -21.24
CA GLY A 209 14.43 10.13 -21.60
C GLY A 209 13.15 9.32 -21.87
N THR A 210 13.16 8.01 -21.58
CA THR A 210 12.00 7.12 -21.68
C THR A 210 11.85 6.32 -20.39
N THR A 211 10.68 5.72 -20.18
CA THR A 211 10.49 4.79 -19.06
C THR A 211 11.47 3.61 -19.16
N LYS A 212 12.16 3.30 -18.07
CA LYS A 212 13.12 2.19 -17.99
C LYS A 212 12.83 1.31 -16.79
N ILE A 213 13.25 0.05 -16.93
CA ILE A 213 13.38 -0.87 -15.81
C ILE A 213 14.86 -1.02 -15.51
N VAL A 214 15.28 -0.82 -14.27
CA VAL A 214 16.61 -1.22 -13.79
C VAL A 214 16.41 -2.48 -12.95
N ARG A 215 16.93 -3.61 -13.43
CA ARG A 215 16.71 -4.92 -12.81
C ARG A 215 18.00 -5.42 -12.18
N ILE A 216 18.03 -5.42 -10.85
CA ILE A 216 19.15 -5.84 -10.00
C ILE A 216 18.95 -7.32 -9.70
N VAL A 217 19.90 -8.15 -10.12
CA VAL A 217 19.78 -9.61 -10.02
C VAL A 217 20.51 -10.17 -8.82
N GLY A 218 19.95 -11.22 -8.21
CA GLY A 218 20.69 -12.03 -7.25
C GLY A 218 21.80 -12.84 -7.92
N ASN A 219 22.81 -13.19 -7.14
CA ASN A 219 23.91 -14.06 -7.56
C ASN A 219 24.19 -15.10 -6.48
N GLY A 220 24.76 -16.24 -6.89
CA GLY A 220 25.13 -17.34 -5.98
C GLY A 220 26.60 -17.34 -5.60
N GLY A 221 27.28 -16.20 -5.65
CA GLY A 221 28.67 -16.12 -5.17
C GLY A 221 29.66 -17.07 -5.85
N THR A 222 30.54 -17.65 -5.04
CA THR A 222 31.64 -18.50 -5.54
C THR A 222 31.14 -19.88 -5.97
N ASP A 223 30.11 -20.42 -5.32
CA ASP A 223 29.58 -21.75 -5.62
C ASP A 223 28.42 -21.75 -6.63
N ASN A 224 27.91 -20.58 -7.00
CA ASN A 224 26.74 -20.36 -7.85
C ASN A 224 25.42 -20.91 -7.26
N ASP A 225 25.33 -21.04 -5.94
CA ASP A 225 24.11 -21.39 -5.23
C ASP A 225 23.55 -20.17 -4.49
N ILE A 226 22.40 -19.68 -4.96
CA ILE A 226 21.79 -18.45 -4.41
C ILE A 226 21.30 -18.64 -2.96
N SER A 227 21.08 -19.88 -2.53
CA SER A 227 20.60 -20.19 -1.19
C SER A 227 21.69 -20.11 -0.12
N THR A 228 22.97 -20.17 -0.51
CA THR A 228 24.13 -20.07 0.38
C THR A 228 24.59 -18.62 0.50
N VAL A 229 23.76 -17.79 1.13
CA VAL A 229 23.94 -16.32 1.19
C VAL A 229 25.28 -15.81 1.75
N GLY A 230 26.11 -16.66 2.37
CA GLY A 230 27.35 -16.25 3.02
C GLY A 230 28.48 -15.85 2.05
N ASP A 231 28.45 -16.31 0.80
CA ASP A 231 29.46 -15.97 -0.22
C ASP A 231 28.88 -15.29 -1.47
N ASN A 232 27.57 -15.03 -1.50
CA ASN A 232 26.92 -14.23 -2.54
C ASN A 232 27.45 -12.79 -2.52
N GLU A 233 27.77 -12.24 -3.69
CA GLU A 233 28.31 -10.88 -3.79
C GLU A 233 27.22 -9.85 -3.51
N ALA A 234 27.52 -8.87 -2.64
CA ALA A 234 26.57 -7.84 -2.23
C ALA A 234 26.71 -6.54 -3.05
N TYR A 235 25.60 -5.83 -3.23
CA TYR A 235 25.58 -4.45 -3.69
C TYR A 235 25.76 -3.51 -2.49
N LEU A 236 26.75 -2.62 -2.55
CA LEU A 236 27.23 -1.82 -1.40
C LEU A 236 26.85 -0.35 -1.57
N ILE A 237 25.89 0.12 -0.78
CA ILE A 237 25.30 1.46 -0.91
C ILE A 237 25.56 2.32 0.31
N GLY A 238 25.98 3.56 0.08
CA GLY A 238 26.07 4.60 1.08
C GLY A 238 27.50 5.03 1.37
N LEU A 239 27.78 5.38 2.63
CA LEU A 239 29.05 5.98 3.02
C LEU A 239 29.74 5.14 4.10
N SER A 240 31.00 4.77 3.82
CA SER A 240 31.91 4.18 4.80
C SER A 240 32.11 5.09 6.03
N ASP A 241 32.74 4.58 7.09
CA ASP A 241 33.12 5.40 8.26
C ASP A 241 34.11 6.53 7.97
N SER A 242 34.83 6.43 6.84
CA SER A 242 35.67 7.51 6.32
C SER A 242 34.92 8.46 5.38
N PHE A 243 33.58 8.39 5.34
CA PHE A 243 32.69 9.18 4.49
C PHE A 243 33.01 9.09 2.99
N GLN A 244 33.58 7.96 2.56
CA GLN A 244 33.75 7.65 1.14
C GLN A 244 32.54 6.87 0.62
N PRO A 245 32.07 7.14 -0.60
CA PRO A 245 31.00 6.36 -1.22
C PRO A 245 31.41 4.89 -1.34
N LEU A 246 30.46 4.01 -1.06
CA LEU A 246 30.58 2.58 -1.34
C LEU A 246 30.45 2.31 -2.84
N GLU A 247 30.79 1.09 -3.24
CA GLU A 247 31.02 0.73 -4.65
C GLU A 247 29.81 0.95 -5.56
N ASP A 248 28.59 0.71 -5.05
CA ASP A 248 27.35 0.83 -5.82
C ASP A 248 26.71 2.22 -5.73
N GLY A 249 27.37 3.16 -5.04
CA GLY A 249 26.96 4.55 -4.93
C GLY A 249 26.90 5.05 -3.49
N GLY A 250 27.12 6.37 -3.32
CA GLY A 250 26.96 7.05 -2.03
C GLY A 250 25.51 7.26 -1.60
N THR A 251 24.57 7.13 -2.54
CA THR A 251 23.13 7.25 -2.35
C THR A 251 22.43 6.26 -3.28
N PHE A 252 21.19 5.88 -2.95
CA PHE A 252 20.34 5.10 -3.84
C PHE A 252 19.06 5.91 -4.06
N GLU A 253 19.04 6.68 -5.14
CA GLU A 253 17.93 7.56 -5.49
C GLU A 253 17.36 7.15 -6.84
N ILE A 254 16.11 6.69 -6.85
CA ILE A 254 15.47 6.19 -8.08
C ILE A 254 15.12 7.36 -8.99
N PRO A 255 15.61 7.40 -10.25
CA PRO A 255 15.32 8.50 -11.17
C PRO A 255 13.85 8.57 -11.60
N GLN A 256 13.46 9.72 -12.15
CA GLN A 256 12.15 9.93 -12.76
C GLN A 256 11.85 8.87 -13.83
N ASN A 257 10.63 8.34 -13.84
CA ASN A 257 10.17 7.32 -14.80
C ASN A 257 11.00 6.02 -14.83
N VAL A 258 11.74 5.72 -13.76
CA VAL A 258 12.50 4.47 -13.64
C VAL A 258 11.84 3.56 -12.61
N THR A 259 11.54 2.33 -13.02
CA THR A 259 11.16 1.26 -12.08
C THR A 259 12.40 0.43 -11.76
N VAL A 260 12.81 0.40 -10.50
CA VAL A 260 13.84 -0.52 -10.03
C VAL A 260 13.16 -1.82 -9.60
N MET A 261 13.63 -2.95 -10.12
CA MET A 261 13.24 -4.28 -9.70
C MET A 261 14.45 -4.95 -9.05
N VAL A 262 14.30 -5.42 -7.81
CA VAL A 262 15.34 -6.19 -7.10
C VAL A 262 14.84 -7.63 -7.03
N ASP A 263 15.49 -8.51 -7.78
CA ASP A 263 15.12 -9.91 -7.86
C ASP A 263 15.58 -10.70 -6.63
N GLU A 264 14.90 -11.80 -6.37
CA GLU A 264 15.24 -12.83 -5.39
C GLU A 264 16.74 -13.11 -5.25
N GLY A 265 17.20 -13.26 -4.01
CA GLY A 265 18.59 -13.55 -3.67
C GLY A 265 19.59 -12.41 -3.88
N ALA A 266 19.16 -11.24 -4.36
CA ALA A 266 19.99 -10.04 -4.30
C ALA A 266 20.23 -9.62 -2.84
N ILE A 267 21.47 -9.22 -2.56
CA ILE A 267 21.90 -8.71 -1.26
C ILE A 267 22.29 -7.24 -1.44
N ILE A 268 21.59 -6.34 -0.76
CA ILE A 268 21.95 -4.93 -0.70
C ILE A 268 22.39 -4.62 0.72
N LYS A 269 23.63 -4.19 0.87
CA LYS A 269 24.23 -3.75 2.11
C LYS A 269 24.30 -2.24 2.15
N LEU A 270 23.80 -1.64 3.22
CA LEU A 270 23.65 -0.20 3.34
C LEU A 270 24.40 0.37 4.55
N GLN A 271 24.96 1.57 4.40
CA GLN A 271 25.51 2.36 5.51
C GLN A 271 25.25 3.84 5.32
N LYS A 272 24.64 4.50 6.31
CA LYS A 272 24.37 5.95 6.32
C LYS A 272 23.65 6.44 5.05
N ALA A 273 22.78 5.61 4.49
CA ALA A 273 22.03 5.87 3.28
C ALA A 273 20.58 5.37 3.38
N ASN A 274 19.75 5.88 2.47
CA ASN A 274 18.40 5.43 2.21
C ASN A 274 18.32 4.87 0.79
N ILE A 275 17.27 4.08 0.56
CA ILE A 275 16.72 3.83 -0.78
C ILE A 275 15.56 4.81 -0.95
N ASP A 276 15.76 5.90 -1.69
CA ASP A 276 14.77 6.96 -1.91
C ASP A 276 14.00 6.74 -3.22
N VAL A 277 12.68 6.67 -3.12
CA VAL A 277 11.73 6.51 -4.23
C VAL A 277 10.83 7.75 -4.29
N GLY A 278 10.91 8.49 -5.40
CA GLY A 278 10.25 9.80 -5.54
C GLY A 278 11.15 10.98 -5.18
N SER A 279 10.61 12.20 -5.22
CA SER A 279 11.39 13.45 -5.10
C SER A 279 11.66 13.82 -3.64
N ASN A 280 12.94 13.88 -3.25
CA ASN A 280 13.36 14.38 -1.94
C ASN A 280 13.86 15.84 -1.98
N ASP A 281 14.09 16.41 -3.17
CA ASP A 281 14.54 17.78 -3.43
C ASP A 281 13.58 18.50 -4.38
N ILE A 282 13.28 19.77 -4.12
CA ILE A 282 12.40 20.61 -4.95
C ILE A 282 12.99 20.93 -6.34
N LEU A 283 14.29 20.76 -6.54
CA LEU A 283 15.00 21.06 -7.78
C LEU A 283 15.21 19.83 -8.67
N VAL A 284 15.03 18.63 -8.12
CA VAL A 284 15.26 17.36 -8.82
C VAL A 284 13.96 16.56 -8.82
N ASP A 285 13.28 16.59 -9.96
CA ASP A 285 12.07 15.81 -10.20
C ASP A 285 12.45 14.34 -10.39
N ARG A 286 11.96 13.48 -9.48
CA ARG A 286 12.05 12.02 -9.55
C ARG A 286 10.67 11.37 -9.47
N SER A 287 9.63 12.12 -9.82
CA SER A 287 8.27 11.60 -9.88
C SER A 287 8.18 10.36 -10.79
N GLN A 288 7.22 9.49 -10.50
CA GLN A 288 7.00 8.26 -11.27
C GLN A 288 8.19 7.28 -11.25
N GLY A 289 9.19 7.52 -10.40
CA GLY A 289 10.15 6.50 -9.99
C GLY A 289 9.46 5.48 -9.08
N ALA A 290 9.74 4.20 -9.26
CA ALA A 290 9.11 3.12 -8.51
C ALA A 290 10.13 2.06 -8.07
N LEU A 291 9.84 1.34 -6.98
CA LEU A 291 10.64 0.22 -6.49
C LEU A 291 9.79 -1.03 -6.32
N GLN A 292 10.29 -2.16 -6.81
CA GLN A 292 9.71 -3.48 -6.62
C GLN A 292 10.79 -4.40 -6.04
N ILE A 293 10.61 -4.81 -4.78
CA ILE A 293 11.42 -5.88 -4.18
C ILE A 293 10.68 -7.20 -4.39
N LEU A 294 11.31 -8.11 -5.13
CA LEU A 294 10.70 -9.31 -5.69
C LEU A 294 11.37 -10.57 -5.13
N GLY A 295 11.33 -10.73 -3.80
CA GLY A 295 11.79 -11.96 -3.17
C GLY A 295 10.83 -13.13 -3.40
N THR A 296 11.26 -14.31 -3.00
CA THR A 296 10.44 -15.53 -2.95
C THR A 296 10.56 -16.20 -1.59
N PRO A 297 9.65 -17.13 -1.24
CA PRO A 297 9.76 -17.91 0.00
C PRO A 297 11.05 -18.74 0.10
N ASP A 298 11.59 -19.19 -1.04
CA ASP A 298 12.83 -19.97 -1.09
C ASP A 298 14.08 -19.08 -1.09
N ASN A 299 14.01 -17.92 -1.76
CA ASN A 299 15.11 -16.97 -1.90
C ASN A 299 14.60 -15.54 -1.68
N GLN A 300 14.82 -15.01 -0.48
CA GLN A 300 14.46 -13.64 -0.14
C GLN A 300 15.41 -12.62 -0.77
N VAL A 301 14.97 -11.36 -0.85
CA VAL A 301 15.89 -10.22 -1.05
C VAL A 301 16.40 -9.77 0.30
N TYR A 302 17.71 -9.54 0.44
CA TYR A 302 18.32 -9.15 1.70
C TYR A 302 18.69 -7.66 1.70
N LEU A 303 18.14 -6.91 2.65
CA LEU A 303 18.52 -5.52 2.93
C LEU A 303 19.10 -5.47 4.35
N THR A 304 20.38 -5.15 4.48
CA THR A 304 21.10 -5.22 5.76
C THR A 304 22.18 -4.15 5.89
N ALA A 305 22.72 -3.97 7.09
CA ALA A 305 23.88 -3.11 7.31
C ALA A 305 25.14 -3.59 6.56
N TYR A 306 25.98 -2.64 6.17
CA TYR A 306 27.30 -2.88 5.54
C TYR A 306 28.21 -3.80 6.35
N GLY A 307 28.26 -3.65 7.67
CA GLY A 307 29.06 -4.53 8.53
C GLY A 307 28.40 -5.86 8.91
N ASN A 308 27.41 -6.33 8.16
CA ASN A 308 26.84 -7.65 8.39
C ASN A 308 27.63 -8.71 7.61
N ASP A 309 28.64 -9.29 8.25
CA ASP A 309 29.47 -10.35 7.63
C ASP A 309 28.75 -11.70 7.48
N ALA A 310 27.62 -11.89 8.17
CA ALA A 310 26.88 -13.15 8.12
C ALA A 310 26.13 -13.34 6.79
N ILE A 311 25.92 -12.26 6.04
CA ILE A 311 25.23 -12.24 4.75
C ILE A 311 26.18 -11.57 3.75
N GLY A 312 26.48 -12.22 2.64
CA GLY A 312 27.35 -11.70 1.58
C GLY A 312 28.83 -11.54 1.93
N GLY A 313 29.28 -12.10 3.07
CA GLY A 313 30.68 -12.09 3.47
C GLY A 313 31.17 -10.77 4.08
N ASP A 314 32.49 -10.68 4.28
CA ASP A 314 33.18 -9.52 4.87
C ASP A 314 33.53 -8.50 3.77
N ASP A 315 32.81 -7.38 3.75
CA ASP A 315 32.97 -6.29 2.78
C ASP A 315 33.59 -5.02 3.41
N ASP A 316 33.68 -4.94 4.74
CA ASP A 316 34.09 -3.76 5.49
C ASP A 316 35.39 -3.93 6.30
N GLY A 317 35.90 -5.16 6.36
CA GLY A 317 37.14 -5.54 7.01
C GLY A 317 37.03 -5.56 8.53
N LEU A 318 37.70 -4.60 9.18
CA LEU A 318 37.66 -4.50 10.64
C LEU A 318 36.69 -3.38 11.05
N SER A 319 35.47 -3.75 11.38
CA SER A 319 34.42 -2.85 11.85
C SER A 319 33.89 -3.23 13.23
N ASP A 320 32.89 -2.48 13.71
CA ASP A 320 32.08 -2.83 14.88
C ASP A 320 30.91 -3.77 14.53
N GLY A 321 30.83 -4.24 13.28
CA GLY A 321 29.80 -5.11 12.77
C GLY A 321 28.45 -4.41 12.58
N ALA A 322 27.42 -5.18 12.25
CA ALA A 322 26.07 -4.66 12.03
C ALA A 322 25.41 -4.18 13.34
N ASN A 323 24.98 -2.91 13.35
CA ASN A 323 24.26 -2.27 14.43
C ASN A 323 22.87 -1.76 13.97
N PRO A 324 21.84 -1.82 14.85
CA PRO A 324 20.55 -1.23 14.54
C PRO A 324 20.68 0.25 14.17
N GLY A 325 20.16 0.64 13.00
CA GLY A 325 20.17 2.03 12.52
C GLY A 325 21.44 2.43 11.77
N ASP A 326 22.25 1.47 11.32
CA ASP A 326 23.41 1.73 10.46
C ASP A 326 23.01 2.36 9.12
N TRP A 327 21.77 2.12 8.68
CA TRP A 327 21.16 2.75 7.51
C TRP A 327 19.73 3.19 7.84
N GLY A 328 19.15 4.08 7.03
CA GLY A 328 17.85 4.68 7.32
C GLY A 328 16.69 3.75 6.98
N GLY A 329 16.36 3.63 5.70
CA GLY A 329 15.28 2.76 5.25
C GLY A 329 15.00 2.85 3.75
N ILE A 330 13.96 2.15 3.33
CA ILE A 330 13.29 2.37 2.04
C ILE A 330 12.28 3.50 2.24
N VAL A 331 12.41 4.58 1.49
CA VAL A 331 11.59 5.79 1.62
C VAL A 331 10.76 5.98 0.36
N PHE A 332 9.45 5.77 0.48
CA PHE A 332 8.47 6.02 -0.58
C PHE A 332 7.84 7.40 -0.39
N ARG A 333 7.90 8.24 -1.42
CA ARG A 333 7.38 9.62 -1.39
C ARG A 333 6.15 9.78 -2.26
N ALA A 334 5.36 10.82 -1.98
CA ALA A 334 4.03 11.04 -2.56
C ALA A 334 3.98 11.00 -4.10
N ASP A 335 5.04 11.45 -4.77
CA ASP A 335 5.13 11.51 -6.22
C ASP A 335 5.81 10.28 -6.84
N SER A 336 6.15 9.27 -6.03
CA SER A 336 6.61 7.99 -6.53
C SER A 336 5.50 7.24 -7.26
N ASP A 337 5.90 6.38 -8.19
CA ASP A 337 5.06 5.58 -9.07
C ASP A 337 3.94 6.34 -9.82
N LEU A 338 2.92 5.61 -10.25
CA LEU A 338 1.87 6.09 -11.15
C LEU A 338 0.52 6.13 -10.42
N GLU A 339 0.54 6.36 -9.11
CA GLU A 339 -0.64 6.40 -8.25
C GLU A 339 -1.72 7.35 -8.80
N ASP A 340 -1.36 8.53 -9.31
CA ASP A 340 -2.29 9.49 -9.93
C ASP A 340 -3.09 8.90 -11.12
N SER A 341 -2.59 7.82 -11.72
CA SER A 341 -3.22 7.09 -12.83
C SER A 341 -3.92 5.80 -12.37
N GLY A 342 -4.02 5.55 -11.07
CA GLY A 342 -4.53 4.30 -10.50
C GLY A 342 -3.61 3.11 -10.70
N VAL A 343 -2.29 3.33 -10.77
CA VAL A 343 -1.27 2.30 -11.02
C VAL A 343 -0.26 2.29 -9.88
N PHE A 344 -0.28 1.23 -9.08
CA PHE A 344 0.52 1.10 -7.85
C PHE A 344 1.69 0.15 -8.06
N LEU A 345 2.84 0.69 -8.47
CA LEU A 345 4.02 -0.14 -8.78
C LEU A 345 4.84 -0.45 -7.54
N ASN A 346 4.84 0.44 -6.55
CA ASN A 346 5.70 0.28 -5.39
C ASN A 346 5.32 -0.95 -4.55
N SER A 347 6.28 -1.84 -4.36
CA SER A 347 6.05 -3.10 -3.65
C SER A 347 7.29 -3.58 -2.91
N VAL A 348 7.07 -4.14 -1.71
CA VAL A 348 8.11 -4.82 -0.93
C VAL A 348 7.60 -6.21 -0.54
N ASN A 349 8.11 -7.24 -1.21
CA ASN A 349 7.67 -8.63 -1.09
C ASN A 349 8.83 -9.57 -0.75
N ASN A 350 8.62 -10.47 0.22
CA ASN A 350 9.55 -11.55 0.59
C ASN A 350 10.98 -11.04 0.82
N ALA A 351 11.10 -9.89 1.47
CA ALA A 351 12.38 -9.30 1.84
C ALA A 351 12.76 -9.65 3.28
N SER A 352 14.05 -9.86 3.52
CA SER A 352 14.67 -9.90 4.85
C SER A 352 15.33 -8.55 5.11
N ILE A 353 14.74 -7.74 5.99
CA ILE A 353 15.16 -6.37 6.27
C ILE A 353 15.70 -6.27 7.70
N SER A 354 16.95 -5.85 7.84
CA SER A 354 17.59 -5.77 9.15
C SER A 354 18.52 -4.58 9.31
N TYR A 355 18.73 -4.19 10.58
CA TYR A 355 19.67 -3.14 10.98
C TYR A 355 19.37 -1.73 10.40
N GLY A 356 18.16 -1.51 9.88
CA GLY A 356 17.67 -0.21 9.44
C GLY A 356 17.09 0.62 10.58
N GLY A 357 16.40 1.70 10.25
CA GLY A 357 15.77 2.61 11.22
C GLY A 357 16.67 3.76 11.68
N GLY A 358 17.73 4.07 10.92
CA GLY A 358 18.80 4.98 11.29
C GLY A 358 18.56 6.45 10.99
N SER A 359 19.54 7.28 11.37
CA SER A 359 19.58 8.70 10.99
C SER A 359 20.45 8.90 9.75
N VAL A 360 19.89 9.49 8.69
CA VAL A 360 20.57 9.72 7.40
C VAL A 360 20.47 11.20 7.03
N PHE A 361 21.49 11.73 6.38
CA PHE A 361 21.46 13.08 5.84
C PHE A 361 20.72 13.10 4.50
N VAL A 362 19.58 13.78 4.43
CA VAL A 362 18.85 14.08 3.20
C VAL A 362 18.92 15.58 2.97
N ASN A 363 19.49 16.01 1.85
CA ASN A 363 19.69 17.43 1.52
C ASN A 363 20.39 18.23 2.64
N SER A 364 21.43 17.64 3.22
CA SER A 364 22.19 18.19 4.36
C SER A 364 21.41 18.33 5.68
N VAL A 365 20.21 17.76 5.76
CA VAL A 365 19.39 17.71 6.98
C VAL A 365 19.42 16.28 7.51
N LEU A 366 19.81 16.12 8.78
CA LEU A 366 19.73 14.82 9.44
C LEU A 366 18.27 14.49 9.74
N GLN A 367 17.81 13.35 9.25
CA GLN A 367 16.45 12.85 9.43
C GLN A 367 16.50 11.40 9.93
N VAL A 368 15.48 10.99 10.67
CA VAL A 368 15.32 9.62 11.19
C VAL A 368 14.29 8.93 10.32
N PHE A 369 14.59 7.72 9.89
CA PHE A 369 13.68 6.89 9.10
C PHE A 369 13.40 5.59 9.85
N SER A 370 12.29 4.96 9.50
CA SER A 370 12.01 3.54 9.77
C SER A 370 12.56 2.69 8.62
N PRO A 371 12.77 1.37 8.80
CA PRO A 371 13.22 0.49 7.72
C PRO A 371 12.35 0.55 6.46
N ILE A 372 11.02 0.68 6.62
CA ILE A 372 10.09 1.03 5.53
C ILE A 372 9.32 2.29 5.93
N HIS A 373 9.50 3.36 5.16
CA HIS A 373 8.97 4.69 5.45
C HIS A 373 8.13 5.20 4.27
N ALA A 374 6.86 5.51 4.51
CA ALA A 374 5.95 6.06 3.50
C ALA A 374 5.51 7.50 3.85
N GLU A 375 5.70 8.41 2.91
CA GLU A 375 5.27 9.82 2.99
C GLU A 375 4.21 10.07 1.92
N ALA A 376 2.94 10.00 2.30
CA ALA A 376 1.78 10.11 1.41
C ALA A 376 1.84 9.17 0.18
N ALA A 377 2.59 8.07 0.28
CA ALA A 377 2.69 7.02 -0.72
C ALA A 377 2.00 5.74 -0.22
N ARG A 378 1.51 4.89 -1.13
CA ARG A 378 0.77 3.67 -0.80
C ARG A 378 1.39 2.38 -1.36
N PRO A 379 2.68 2.04 -1.05
CA PRO A 379 3.27 0.77 -1.48
C PRO A 379 2.53 -0.44 -0.90
N THR A 380 2.49 -1.55 -1.63
CA THR A 380 2.04 -2.82 -1.03
C THR A 380 3.24 -3.48 -0.31
N ILE A 381 3.08 -3.84 0.97
CA ILE A 381 4.16 -4.38 1.82
C ILE A 381 3.73 -5.72 2.42
N TRP A 382 4.32 -6.83 1.97
CA TRP A 382 3.88 -8.14 2.40
C TRP A 382 4.95 -9.23 2.45
N GLN A 383 4.71 -10.25 3.28
CA GLN A 383 5.56 -11.43 3.40
C GLN A 383 7.04 -11.13 3.76
N ASN A 384 7.30 -9.98 4.39
CA ASN A 384 8.66 -9.59 4.77
C ASN A 384 9.01 -10.08 6.18
N THR A 385 10.30 -10.28 6.44
CA THR A 385 10.87 -10.47 7.77
C THR A 385 11.68 -9.25 8.16
N ILE A 386 11.24 -8.51 9.17
CA ILE A 386 11.82 -7.21 9.55
C ILE A 386 12.28 -7.27 11.01
N PHE A 387 13.61 -7.20 11.25
CA PHE A 387 14.19 -7.50 12.57
C PHE A 387 15.48 -6.71 12.86
N ASN A 388 15.87 -6.63 14.14
CA ASN A 388 17.11 -5.94 14.58
C ASN A 388 17.22 -4.46 14.13
N ASN A 389 16.10 -3.76 13.96
CA ASN A 389 16.06 -2.37 13.54
C ASN A 389 16.09 -1.41 14.74
N ALA A 390 16.52 -0.16 14.53
CA ALA A 390 16.63 0.82 15.61
C ALA A 390 15.28 1.37 16.12
N ASP A 391 14.25 1.33 15.27
CA ASP A 391 12.90 1.83 15.55
C ASP A 391 11.82 0.94 14.88
N SER A 392 10.59 1.43 14.84
CA SER A 392 9.41 0.84 14.23
C SER A 392 9.69 0.35 12.82
N ALA A 393 9.37 -0.92 12.54
CA ALA A 393 9.66 -1.58 11.27
C ALA A 393 9.06 -0.86 10.04
N ILE A 394 7.84 -0.34 10.20
CA ILE A 394 7.10 0.35 9.14
C ILE A 394 6.52 1.63 9.74
N SER A 395 6.63 2.75 9.03
CA SER A 395 5.92 3.98 9.37
C SER A 395 5.30 4.62 8.14
N ALA A 396 4.13 5.22 8.30
CA ALA A 396 3.44 5.94 7.25
C ALA A 396 2.70 7.15 7.84
N ASP A 397 2.55 8.22 7.05
CA ASP A 397 1.73 9.36 7.45
C ASP A 397 0.23 9.11 7.15
N PRO A 398 -0.69 9.92 7.71
CA PRO A 398 -2.13 9.71 7.49
C PRO A 398 -2.56 9.72 6.02
N ARG A 399 -1.84 10.40 5.13
CA ARG A 399 -2.20 10.45 3.70
C ARG A 399 -1.92 9.13 3.00
N SER A 400 -0.93 8.37 3.47
CA SER A 400 -0.74 6.98 3.03
C SER A 400 -1.94 6.08 3.34
N PHE A 401 -2.89 6.51 4.19
CA PHE A 401 -4.12 5.77 4.46
C PHE A 401 -5.36 6.41 3.84
N GLU A 402 -5.20 7.34 2.90
CA GLU A 402 -6.33 7.89 2.16
C GLU A 402 -6.97 6.80 1.28
N ASP A 403 -8.29 6.74 1.31
CA ASP A 403 -9.08 5.97 0.36
C ASP A 403 -9.26 6.80 -0.91
N SER A 404 -9.11 6.18 -2.07
CA SER A 404 -9.21 6.89 -3.36
C SER A 404 -9.92 6.05 -4.41
N ARG A 405 -10.67 6.75 -5.26
CA ARG A 405 -11.31 6.16 -6.44
C ARG A 405 -10.71 6.76 -7.70
N PHE A 406 -10.22 5.90 -8.58
CA PHE A 406 -9.63 6.27 -9.86
C PHE A 406 -10.64 5.99 -10.97
N GLU A 407 -11.17 7.06 -11.58
CA GLU A 407 -12.19 6.96 -12.63
C GLU A 407 -11.66 7.33 -14.04
N ASN A 408 -10.51 8.00 -14.12
CA ASN A 408 -9.98 8.57 -15.36
C ASN A 408 -9.04 7.64 -16.15
N GLY A 409 -9.04 6.34 -15.85
CA GLY A 409 -8.16 5.32 -16.45
C GLY A 409 -8.83 4.40 -17.47
N SER A 410 -8.12 3.34 -17.87
CA SER A 410 -8.71 2.23 -18.65
C SER A 410 -9.62 1.33 -17.80
N PHE A 411 -9.60 1.52 -16.48
CA PHE A 411 -10.35 0.77 -15.47
C PHE A 411 -10.76 1.71 -14.33
N ILE A 412 -11.81 1.35 -13.60
CA ILE A 412 -12.20 2.01 -12.34
C ILE A 412 -11.58 1.19 -11.21
N MET A 413 -10.89 1.85 -10.29
CA MET A 413 -10.25 1.19 -9.15
C MET A 413 -10.53 1.97 -7.87
N ASP A 414 -10.90 1.25 -6.82
CA ASP A 414 -10.89 1.75 -5.46
C ASP A 414 -9.59 1.28 -4.79
N ARG A 415 -8.78 2.22 -4.26
CA ARG A 415 -7.60 1.93 -3.45
C ARG A 415 -7.91 2.32 -2.01
N TYR A 416 -7.74 1.37 -1.09
CA TYR A 416 -7.97 1.56 0.33
C TYR A 416 -6.64 1.70 1.07
N GLY A 417 -6.15 2.93 1.20
CA GLY A 417 -4.91 3.24 1.90
C GLY A 417 -3.70 2.39 1.48
N LEU A 418 -2.80 2.22 2.45
CA LEU A 418 -1.58 1.44 2.37
C LEU A 418 -1.87 -0.04 2.69
N GLU A 419 -1.44 -0.95 1.84
CA GLU A 419 -1.64 -2.39 2.03
C GLU A 419 -0.46 -3.03 2.78
N ILE A 420 -0.73 -3.59 3.96
CA ILE A 420 0.27 -4.28 4.79
C ILE A 420 -0.31 -5.59 5.31
N PHE A 421 0.29 -6.72 4.94
CA PHE A 421 -0.18 -8.05 5.39
C PHE A 421 0.96 -9.08 5.45
N ASP A 422 0.81 -10.11 6.28
CA ASP A 422 1.74 -11.25 6.39
C ASP A 422 3.22 -10.94 6.65
N ASN A 423 3.53 -9.78 7.23
CA ASN A 423 4.89 -9.43 7.63
C ASN A 423 5.20 -10.01 9.03
N HIS A 424 6.41 -10.55 9.20
CA HIS A 424 6.96 -10.95 10.49
C HIS A 424 7.88 -9.84 11.04
N ILE A 425 7.55 -9.29 12.21
CA ILE A 425 8.32 -8.21 12.85
C ILE A 425 8.80 -8.71 14.22
N SER A 426 10.10 -8.58 14.51
CA SER A 426 10.71 -9.05 15.77
C SER A 426 11.77 -8.14 16.35
#